data_AF-M1CMN4-F1
#
_entry.id   AF-M1CMN4-F1
#
_cell.length_a   1.000
_cell.length_b   1.000
_cell.length_c   1.000
_cell.angle_alpha   90.00
_cell.angle_beta   90.00
_cell.angle_gamma   90.00
#
_symmetry.space_group_name_H-M   'P 1'
#
loop_
_entity.id
_entity.type
_entity.pdbx_description
1 polymer ?
#
loop_
_entity_poly.entity_id
_entity_poly.type
_entity_poly.pdbx_seq_one_letter_code
_entity_poly.pdbx_strand_id
1 'polypeptide(L)'
;MKRLELSSIWALLAAFEDPLPTALNAASLPFEGTFVKGVESVSWMANNTKKLLASDSGPQCWTFFSTATFGKQNKVPQVSFCDNALSSNYLFFD
;
A
#
# COMPACT_ATOMS: atom_id res chain seq x y z
N MET A 1 -23.31 14.44 -14.28
CA MET A 1 -22.52 14.39 -13.03
C MET A 1 -21.69 13.10 -13.04
N LYS A 2 -20.43 13.13 -12.62
CA LYS A 2 -19.59 11.93 -12.48
C LYS A 2 -20.08 11.11 -11.28
N ARG A 3 -20.13 9.78 -11.39
CA ARG A 3 -20.50 8.90 -10.29
C ARG A 3 -19.34 8.84 -9.30
N LEU A 4 -19.62 9.05 -8.02
CA LEU A 4 -18.65 8.80 -6.95
C LEU A 4 -18.84 7.36 -6.50
N GLU A 5 -17.78 6.57 -6.58
CA GLU A 5 -17.74 5.23 -5.98
C GLU A 5 -16.95 5.28 -4.68
N LEU A 6 -17.45 4.53 -3.69
CA LEU A 6 -16.87 4.47 -2.36
C LEU A 6 -15.84 3.34 -2.29
N SER A 7 -14.62 3.66 -1.85
CA SER A 7 -13.58 2.65 -1.65
C SER A 7 -13.81 1.90 -0.38
N SER A 8 -13.84 0.57 -0.48
CA SER A 8 -13.75 -0.32 0.65
C SER A 8 -12.32 -0.79 0.89
N ILE A 9 -11.32 -0.03 0.43
CA ILE A 9 -9.90 -0.28 0.68
C ILE A 9 -9.41 0.74 1.70
N TRP A 10 -8.71 0.27 2.73
CA TRP A 10 -7.94 1.14 3.62
C TRP A 10 -6.47 1.15 3.21
N ALA A 11 -5.76 2.22 3.57
CA ALA A 11 -4.30 2.26 3.54
C ALA A 11 -3.72 2.53 4.92
N LEU A 12 -2.58 1.91 5.18
CA LEU A 12 -1.79 2.11 6.40
C LEU A 12 -0.39 2.52 6.00
N LEU A 13 0.07 3.62 6.59
CA LEU A 13 1.48 3.99 6.60
C LEU A 13 2.07 3.52 7.93
N ALA A 14 3.15 2.74 7.86
CA ALA A 14 3.86 2.25 9.04
C ALA A 14 5.36 2.43 8.87
N ALA A 15 6.05 2.83 9.95
CA ALA A 15 7.50 2.89 10.00
C ALA A 15 8.03 1.73 10.84
N PHE A 16 9.05 1.05 10.33
CA PHE A 16 9.76 -0.02 11.02
C PHE A 16 11.21 0.39 11.21
N GLU A 17 11.73 0.26 12.43
CA GLU A 17 13.14 0.53 12.73
C GLU A 17 14.05 -0.42 11.94
N ASP A 18 13.71 -1.71 11.93
CA ASP A 18 14.42 -2.74 11.19
C ASP A 18 13.72 -3.06 9.86
N PRO A 19 14.46 -3.46 8.80
CA PRO A 19 13.86 -3.93 7.56
C PRO A 19 12.93 -5.13 7.77
N LEU A 20 11.80 -5.16 7.07
CA LEU A 20 10.88 -6.29 7.12
C LEU A 20 11.58 -7.56 6.58
N PRO A 21 11.38 -8.73 7.22
CA PRO A 21 11.93 -9.99 6.74
C PRO A 21 11.38 -10.30 5.35
N THR A 22 12.22 -10.22 4.33
CA THR A 22 11.86 -10.60 2.96
C THR A 22 12.50 -11.94 2.64
N ALA A 23 11.70 -12.88 2.13
CA ALA A 23 12.16 -14.23 1.79
C ALA A 23 13.11 -14.29 0.59
N LEU A 24 13.32 -13.15 -0.10
CA LEU A 24 14.36 -13.04 -1.11
C LEU A 24 15.69 -12.73 -0.44
N ASN A 25 16.76 -13.32 -0.97
CA ASN A 25 18.11 -12.78 -0.87
C ASN A 25 18.13 -11.38 -1.53
N ALA A 26 17.51 -10.39 -0.87
CA ALA A 26 17.11 -9.08 -1.39
C ALA A 26 18.29 -8.10 -1.52
N ALA A 27 19.52 -8.62 -1.54
CA ALA A 27 20.70 -7.83 -1.83
C ALA A 27 20.78 -7.44 -3.33
N SER A 28 20.03 -8.10 -4.22
CA SER A 28 20.20 -7.93 -5.68
C SER A 28 19.05 -7.23 -6.42
N LEU A 29 17.91 -6.95 -5.79
CA LEU A 29 16.80 -6.27 -6.46
C LEU A 29 16.15 -5.24 -5.52
N PRO A 30 15.96 -3.98 -5.96
CA PRO A 30 15.26 -2.98 -5.17
C PRO A 30 13.78 -3.40 -5.05
N PHE A 31 13.42 -3.93 -3.89
CA PHE A 31 12.01 -4.19 -3.58
C PHE A 31 11.32 -2.84 -3.32
N GLU A 32 10.53 -2.40 -4.29
CA GLU A 32 9.79 -1.14 -4.21
C GLU A 32 8.32 -1.37 -3.82
N GLY A 33 7.74 -2.50 -4.21
CA GLY A 33 6.39 -2.91 -3.82
C GLY A 33 5.88 -4.12 -4.58
N THR A 34 4.85 -4.77 -4.05
CA THR A 34 4.27 -5.99 -4.62
C THR A 34 2.83 -6.19 -4.21
N PHE A 35 2.08 -6.95 -5.03
CA PHE A 35 0.86 -7.58 -4.59
C PHE A 35 1.16 -8.70 -3.60
N VAL A 36 0.35 -8.79 -2.55
CA VAL A 36 0.51 -9.74 -1.46
C VAL A 36 -0.43 -10.91 -1.69
N LYS A 37 0.09 -12.13 -1.51
CA LYS A 37 -0.69 -13.37 -1.57
C LYS A 37 -0.61 -14.08 -0.23
N GLY A 38 -1.65 -14.82 0.14
CA GLY A 38 -1.71 -15.59 1.39
C GLY A 38 -2.06 -14.78 2.64
N VAL A 39 -2.29 -13.47 2.51
CA VAL A 39 -2.79 -12.60 3.58
C VAL A 39 -4.12 -12.00 3.13
N GLU A 40 -5.24 -12.41 3.74
CA GLU A 40 -6.58 -12.02 3.29
C GLU A 40 -6.87 -10.51 3.45
N SER A 41 -6.20 -9.88 4.41
CA SER A 41 -6.41 -8.48 4.76
C SER A 41 -5.63 -7.50 3.90
N VAL A 42 -4.53 -7.92 3.27
CA VAL A 42 -3.59 -7.04 2.54
C VAL A 42 -3.52 -7.46 1.08
N SER A 43 -3.81 -6.53 0.17
CA SER A 43 -3.72 -6.77 -1.28
C SER A 43 -2.36 -6.36 -1.85
N TRP A 44 -1.74 -5.34 -1.28
CA TRP A 44 -0.52 -4.74 -1.81
C TRP A 44 0.29 -4.06 -0.70
N MET A 45 1.61 -4.02 -0.87
CA MET A 45 2.51 -3.27 0.01
C MET A 45 3.69 -2.69 -0.76
N ALA A 46 4.28 -1.60 -0.24
CA ALA A 46 5.49 -0.98 -0.77
C ALA A 46 6.38 -0.43 0.32
N ASN A 47 7.70 -0.45 0.06
CA ASN A 47 8.69 0.24 0.87
C ASN A 47 8.93 1.64 0.28
N ASN A 48 8.35 2.66 0.91
CA ASN A 48 8.45 4.04 0.47
C ASN A 48 9.87 4.59 0.62
N THR A 49 10.59 4.21 1.68
CA THR A 49 11.97 4.66 1.90
C THR A 49 12.87 4.17 0.77
N LYS A 50 12.79 2.89 0.42
CA LYS A 50 13.52 2.33 -0.73
C LYS A 50 13.10 2.97 -2.05
N LYS A 51 11.78 3.10 -2.29
CA LYS A 51 11.26 3.60 -3.56
C LYS A 51 11.54 5.09 -3.81
N LEU A 52 11.42 5.94 -2.78
CA LEU A 52 11.52 7.40 -2.91
C LEU A 52 12.93 7.93 -2.60
N LEU A 53 13.62 7.32 -1.63
CA LEU A 53 14.91 7.81 -1.14
C LEU A 53 16.08 6.92 -1.54
N ALA A 54 15.84 5.73 -2.11
CA ALA A 54 16.86 4.73 -2.40
C ALA A 54 17.80 4.45 -1.20
N SER A 55 17.25 4.56 0.01
CA SER A 55 18.01 4.52 1.26
C SER A 55 17.75 3.24 2.04
N ASP A 56 18.84 2.64 2.51
CA ASP A 56 18.86 1.49 3.43
C ASP A 56 19.11 1.97 4.88
N SER A 57 19.21 3.29 5.01
CA SER A 57 19.35 4.18 6.14
C SER A 57 18.21 4.30 7.12
N GLY A 58 18.28 3.72 8.33
CA GLY A 58 17.32 4.04 9.40
C GLY A 58 15.89 3.53 9.13
N PRO A 59 14.87 4.13 9.76
CA PRO A 59 13.51 3.60 9.70
C PRO A 59 12.97 3.48 8.27
N GLN A 60 12.42 2.31 7.97
CA GLN A 60 11.80 2.01 6.69
C GLN A 60 10.31 2.31 6.78
N CYS A 61 9.84 3.26 5.97
CA CYS A 61 8.43 3.62 5.86
C CYS A 61 7.76 2.76 4.80
N TRP A 62 6.61 2.19 5.12
CA TRP A 62 5.87 1.27 4.27
C TRP A 62 4.41 1.68 4.13
N THR A 63 3.88 1.50 2.93
CA THR A 63 2.44 1.61 2.65
C THR A 63 1.87 0.23 2.45
N PHE A 64 0.72 -0.03 3.06
CA PHE A 64 -0.08 -1.24 2.87
C PHE A 64 -1.47 -0.87 2.38
N PHE A 65 -1.99 -1.59 1.39
CA PHE A 65 -3.39 -1.51 0.99
C PHE A 65 -4.11 -2.79 1.37
N SER A 66 -5.34 -2.62 1.83
CA SER A 66 -6.20 -3.76 2.14
C SER A 66 -6.75 -4.44 0.89
N THR A 67 -7.30 -5.64 1.05
CA THR A 67 -8.26 -6.14 0.06
C THR A 67 -9.59 -5.41 0.19
N ALA A 68 -10.33 -5.29 -0.91
CA ALA A 68 -11.67 -4.69 -0.89
C ALA A 68 -12.64 -5.51 -0.03
N THR A 69 -12.53 -6.84 -0.05
CA THR A 69 -13.34 -7.76 0.77
C THR A 69 -13.13 -7.49 2.25
N PHE A 70 -11.87 -7.37 2.69
CA PHE A 70 -11.54 -7.10 4.09
C PHE A 70 -12.11 -5.76 4.56
N GLY A 71 -11.95 -4.69 3.79
CA GLY A 71 -12.48 -3.38 4.21
C GLY A 71 -14.01 -3.31 4.22
N LYS A 72 -14.71 -4.06 3.36
CA LYS A 72 -16.19 -4.19 3.44
C LYS A 72 -16.65 -4.83 4.75
N GLN A 73 -15.92 -5.86 5.21
CA GLN A 73 -16.27 -6.59 6.43
C GLN A 73 -15.99 -5.78 7.71
N ASN A 74 -14.99 -4.90 7.69
CA ASN A 74 -14.46 -4.25 8.90
C ASN A 74 -14.83 -2.77 9.06
N LYS A 75 -15.80 -2.24 8.29
CA LYS A 75 -16.27 -0.84 8.34
C LYS A 75 -15.12 0.18 8.40
N VAL A 76 -14.37 0.31 7.31
CA VAL A 76 -13.29 1.30 7.22
C VAL A 76 -13.78 2.67 6.72
N PRO A 77 -13.12 3.78 7.12
CA PRO A 77 -13.37 5.09 6.53
C PRO A 77 -13.27 5.00 5.00
N GLN A 78 -14.34 5.36 4.29
CA GLN A 78 -14.40 5.23 2.85
C GLN A 78 -13.94 6.53 2.20
N VAL A 79 -12.91 6.45 1.36
CA VAL A 79 -12.50 7.58 0.52
C VAL A 79 -13.33 7.53 -0.77
N SER A 80 -13.87 8.68 -1.16
CA SER A 80 -14.59 8.82 -2.44
C SER A 80 -13.59 9.02 -3.56
N PHE A 81 -13.73 8.27 -4.66
CA PHE A 81 -12.89 8.46 -5.85
C PHE A 81 -13.74 8.68 -7.09
N CYS A 82 -13.18 9.43 -8.05
CA CYS A 82 -13.76 9.60 -9.38
C CYS A 82 -13.21 8.52 -10.32
N ASP A 83 -14.04 7.93 -11.18
CA ASP A 83 -13.68 6.83 -12.10
C ASP A 83 -12.41 7.03 -12.95
N ASN A 84 -12.01 8.29 -13.22
CA ASN A 84 -10.78 8.59 -13.98
C ASN A 84 -9.49 8.65 -13.13
N ALA A 85 -9.57 8.53 -11.80
CA ALA A 85 -8.39 8.57 -10.93
C ALA A 85 -7.55 7.29 -11.03
N LEU A 86 -8.14 6.18 -11.48
CA LEU A 86 -7.43 4.91 -11.65
C LEU A 86 -6.50 4.87 -12.87
N SER A 87 -6.48 5.90 -13.73
CA SER A 87 -5.49 6.02 -14.80
C SER A 87 -4.16 6.63 -14.33
N SER A 88 -4.08 7.10 -13.08
CA SER A 88 -2.85 7.60 -12.46
C SER A 88 -2.60 6.84 -11.16
N ASN A 89 -1.35 6.41 -10.96
CA ASN A 89 -0.87 5.57 -9.85
C ASN A 89 -0.94 6.24 -8.45
N TYR A 90 -1.89 7.12 -8.20
CA TYR A 90 -2.01 7.90 -6.98
C TYR A 90 -3.42 7.77 -6.40
N LEU A 91 -3.57 6.85 -5.45
CA LEU A 91 -4.57 7.02 -4.39
C LEU A 91 -4.04 8.14 -3.50
N PHE A 92 -4.58 9.35 -3.65
CA PHE A 92 -4.37 10.44 -2.71
C PHE A 92 -4.97 10.02 -1.35
N PHE A 93 -4.12 9.85 -0.35
CA PHE A 93 -4.48 10.12 1.03
C PHE A 93 -4.13 11.59 1.23
N ASP A 94 -5.11 12.40 1.66
CA ASP A 94 -4.98 13.85 1.84
C ASP A 94 -3.67 14.27 2.54
#